data_AF-I4VI29-F1
#
_entry.id   AF-I4VI29-F1
#
_cell.length_a   1.000
_cell.length_b   1.000
_cell.length_c   1.000
_cell.angle_alpha   90.00
_cell.angle_beta   90.00
_cell.angle_gamma   90.00
#
_symmetry.space_group_name_H-M   'P 1'
#
loop_
_entity.id
_entity.type
_entity.pdbx_description
1 polymer ?
#
loop_
_entity_poly.entity_id
_entity_poly.type
_entity_poly.pdbx_seq_one_letter_code
_entity_poly.pdbx_strand_id
1 'polypeptide(L)'
;MYVSAGPGPRGEAWVHGYKTPLKFGSTRDFFAYVLEPENKARLQQLLVQDSAQINWRHPSNEARTFVDARTAWYVAWQPMSGLMGATFASFATRTDAEAFVHAHGGELLRFSDMTPELVSLLGFECPHPGSPAFALVKACAAAPRSAMPPAATPGEHAEVLQARRSVPGEMGQGKHMPPSMLSGKNPY
;
A
#
# COMPACT_ATOMS: atom_id res chain seq x y z
N MET A 1 8.87 12.36 -7.89
CA MET A 1 7.52 11.97 -8.35
C MET A 1 6.82 11.33 -7.16
N TYR A 2 5.70 11.93 -6.71
CA TYR A 2 4.93 11.49 -5.55
C TYR A 2 3.88 10.49 -6.05
N VAL A 3 4.05 9.20 -5.78
CA VAL A 3 3.00 8.23 -6.05
C VAL A 3 1.86 8.51 -5.06
N SER A 4 0.63 8.57 -5.56
CA SER A 4 -0.58 8.75 -4.78
C SER A 4 -0.59 7.86 -3.53
N ALA A 5 -1.09 8.39 -2.41
CA ALA A 5 -1.01 7.74 -1.11
C ALA A 5 -1.91 6.48 -1.03
N GLY A 6 -1.42 5.35 -1.52
CA GLY A 6 -2.05 4.04 -1.32
C GLY A 6 -1.79 3.46 0.08
N PRO A 7 -2.33 2.28 0.40
CA PRO A 7 -2.30 1.77 1.77
C PRO A 7 -0.89 1.33 2.22
N GLY A 8 -0.76 1.06 3.52
CA GLY A 8 0.38 0.41 4.16
C GLY A 8 1.53 1.35 4.57
N PRO A 9 2.44 0.86 5.43
CA PRO A 9 3.57 1.63 5.94
C PRO A 9 4.56 1.99 4.83
N ARG A 10 5.15 3.19 4.94
CA ARG A 10 6.22 3.68 4.06
C ARG A 10 7.61 3.36 4.60
N GLY A 11 8.60 3.43 3.72
CA GLY A 11 10.01 3.36 4.07
C GLY A 11 10.81 4.56 3.55
N GLU A 12 11.90 4.89 4.24
CA GLU A 12 12.89 5.87 3.79
C GLU A 12 14.31 5.33 4.01
N ALA A 13 15.18 5.50 3.01
CA ALA A 13 16.59 5.16 3.12
C ALA A 13 17.45 6.39 2.83
N TRP A 14 18.26 6.79 3.82
CA TRP A 14 19.30 7.78 3.64
C TRP A 14 20.54 7.11 3.07
N VAL A 15 20.99 7.59 1.93
CA VAL A 15 22.08 6.98 1.15
C VAL A 15 23.18 8.01 0.94
N HIS A 16 24.43 7.63 1.24
CA HIS A 16 25.59 8.48 1.04
C HIS A 16 25.64 9.02 -0.41
N GLY A 17 25.75 10.34 -0.53
CA GLY A 17 25.77 11.06 -1.81
C GLY A 17 24.40 11.61 -2.27
N TYR A 18 23.31 11.29 -1.58
CA TYR A 18 21.99 11.87 -1.84
C TYR A 18 21.71 13.02 -0.86
N LYS A 19 21.07 14.10 -1.35
CA LYS A 19 20.68 15.26 -0.52
C LYS A 19 19.38 15.04 0.27
N THR A 20 18.57 14.09 -0.16
CA THR A 20 17.27 13.74 0.42
C THR A 20 17.15 12.22 0.49
N PRO A 21 16.36 11.65 1.40
CA PRO A 21 16.19 10.21 1.48
C PRO A 21 15.49 9.68 0.22
N LEU A 22 15.82 8.45 -0.15
CA LEU A 22 14.99 7.66 -1.05
C LEU A 22 13.71 7.29 -0.30
N LYS A 23 12.56 7.45 -0.95
CA LYS A 23 11.24 7.18 -0.36
C LYS A 23 10.59 6.00 -1.07
N PHE A 24 10.02 5.10 -0.28
CA PHE A 24 9.40 3.86 -0.74
C PHE A 24 7.93 3.83 -0.37
N GLY A 25 7.10 3.48 -1.35
CA GLY A 25 5.65 3.37 -1.19
C GLY A 25 5.21 2.18 -0.34
N SER A 26 6.08 1.20 -0.15
CA SER A 26 5.83 0.04 0.70
C SER A 26 7.11 -0.39 1.42
N THR A 27 6.97 -1.07 2.56
CA THR A 27 8.12 -1.68 3.26
C THR A 27 8.72 -2.84 2.48
N ARG A 28 7.95 -3.50 1.59
CA ARG A 28 8.46 -4.52 0.66
C ARG A 28 9.48 -3.93 -0.30
N ASP A 29 9.14 -2.81 -0.95
CA ASP A 29 10.05 -2.13 -1.89
C ASP A 29 11.28 -1.55 -1.18
N PHE A 30 11.07 -1.03 0.04
CA PHE A 30 12.16 -0.62 0.92
C PHE A 30 13.14 -1.78 1.18
N PHE A 31 12.62 -2.95 1.56
CA PHE A 31 13.48 -4.12 1.80
C PHE A 31 14.15 -4.65 0.54
N ALA A 32 13.45 -4.63 -0.60
CA ALA A 32 14.03 -4.97 -1.89
C ALA A 32 15.27 -4.10 -2.17
N TYR A 33 15.24 -2.80 -1.86
CA TYR A 33 16.39 -1.93 -2.08
C TYR A 33 17.52 -2.12 -1.04
N VAL A 34 17.20 -2.14 0.25
CA VAL A 34 18.22 -2.12 1.33
C VAL A 34 18.97 -3.44 1.49
N LEU A 35 18.41 -4.55 0.99
CA LEU A 35 19.05 -5.86 1.06
C LEU A 35 20.04 -6.11 -0.09
N GLU A 36 19.97 -5.33 -1.17
CA GLU A 36 20.90 -5.43 -2.31
C GLU A 36 22.35 -5.16 -1.86
N PRO A 37 23.30 -6.06 -2.15
CA PRO A 37 24.69 -5.92 -1.74
C PRO A 37 25.35 -4.61 -2.19
N GLU A 38 25.01 -4.12 -3.39
CA GLU A 38 25.62 -2.91 -3.96
C GLU A 38 25.21 -1.64 -3.17
N ASN A 39 24.05 -1.67 -2.52
CA ASN A 39 23.55 -0.53 -1.75
C ASN A 39 24.14 -0.47 -0.35
N LYS A 40 24.47 -1.63 0.27
CA LYS A 40 24.81 -1.76 1.70
C LYS A 40 25.89 -0.78 2.17
N ALA A 41 26.97 -0.61 1.40
CA ALA A 41 28.08 0.26 1.77
C ALA A 41 27.71 1.76 1.84
N ARG A 42 26.58 2.14 1.24
CA ARG A 42 26.12 3.54 1.17
C ARG A 42 24.94 3.83 2.09
N LEU A 43 24.33 2.81 2.70
CA LEU A 43 23.16 3.00 3.58
C LEU A 43 23.58 3.66 4.90
N GLN A 44 22.88 4.74 5.25
CA GLN A 44 23.07 5.47 6.50
C GLN A 44 21.90 5.18 7.45
N GLN A 45 20.97 6.13 7.59
CA GLN A 45 19.74 5.95 8.37
C GLN A 45 18.69 5.24 7.53
N LEU A 46 17.99 4.31 8.17
CA LEU A 46 16.94 3.50 7.57
C LEU A 46 15.70 3.65 8.42
N LEU A 47 14.60 4.10 7.82
CA LEU A 47 13.39 4.43 8.54
C LEU A 47 12.20 3.70 7.92
N VAL A 48 11.30 3.23 8.77
CA VAL A 48 9.99 2.68 8.36
C VAL A 48 8.90 3.30 9.22
N GLN A 49 7.69 3.39 8.68
CA GLN A 49 6.57 3.88 9.47
C GLN A 49 6.12 2.85 10.50
N ASP A 50 5.87 3.30 11.72
CA ASP A 50 5.18 2.53 12.74
C ASP A 50 3.69 2.42 12.38
N SER A 51 3.28 1.21 12.05
CA SER A 51 1.91 0.84 11.71
C SER A 51 0.92 1.13 12.85
N ALA A 52 1.38 1.21 14.10
CA ALA A 52 0.54 1.63 15.24
C ALA A 52 0.23 3.14 15.24
N GLN A 53 0.99 3.95 14.51
CA GLN A 53 0.89 5.42 14.49
C GLN A 53 0.24 5.98 13.22
N ILE A 54 -0.15 5.11 12.28
CA ILE A 54 -0.71 5.51 10.97
C ILE A 54 -2.08 4.90 10.74
N ASN A 55 -2.91 5.59 9.95
CA ASN A 55 -4.06 4.95 9.33
C ASN A 55 -3.57 4.07 8.17
N TRP A 56 -3.86 2.77 8.21
CA TRP A 56 -3.34 1.87 7.18
C TRP A 56 -3.82 2.21 5.75
N ARG A 57 -5.07 2.65 5.57
CA ARG A 57 -5.62 2.97 4.23
C ARG A 57 -5.09 4.30 3.71
N HIS A 58 -4.90 5.26 4.59
CA HIS A 58 -4.43 6.62 4.28
C HIS A 58 -3.31 7.02 5.23
N PRO A 59 -2.10 6.43 5.07
CA PRO A 59 -0.99 6.68 5.98
C PRO A 59 -0.57 8.14 5.91
N SER A 60 -0.37 8.78 7.06
CA SER A 60 0.21 10.13 7.12
C SER A 60 1.70 10.06 6.72
N ASN A 61 2.28 11.18 6.30
CA ASN A 61 3.72 11.28 5.99
C ASN A 61 4.48 12.06 7.08
N GLU A 62 3.93 12.12 8.30
CA GLU A 62 4.50 12.93 9.36
C GLU A 62 5.78 12.27 9.90
N ALA A 63 6.83 13.06 10.09
CA ALA A 63 8.13 12.52 10.51
C ALA A 63 8.07 11.70 11.82
N ARG A 64 7.14 12.05 12.74
CA ARG A 64 6.97 11.33 14.01
C ARG A 64 6.48 9.89 13.86
N THR A 65 5.93 9.50 12.71
CA THR A 65 5.44 8.14 12.48
C THR A 65 6.56 7.21 12.05
N PHE A 66 7.78 7.70 11.83
CA PHE A 66 8.91 6.90 11.37
C PHE A 66 9.81 6.48 12.53
N VAL A 67 10.28 5.23 12.49
CA VAL A 67 11.20 4.64 13.47
C VAL A 67 12.39 3.98 12.77
N ASP A 68 13.49 3.74 13.50
CA ASP A 68 14.67 3.07 12.95
C ASP A 68 14.34 1.63 12.56
N ALA A 69 14.43 1.36 11.25
CA ALA A 69 14.14 0.07 10.63
C ALA A 69 14.96 -1.08 11.25
N ARG A 70 16.21 -0.82 11.64
CA ARG A 70 17.09 -1.87 12.19
C ARG A 70 16.64 -2.35 13.57
N THR A 71 15.87 -1.52 14.28
CA THR A 71 15.37 -1.81 15.63
C THR A 71 13.90 -2.21 15.66
N ALA A 72 13.17 -1.96 14.58
CA ALA A 72 11.75 -2.24 14.44
C ALA A 72 11.43 -3.74 14.43
N TRP A 73 10.15 -4.03 14.61
CA TRP A 73 9.54 -5.34 14.45
C TRP A 73 8.72 -5.35 13.17
N TYR A 74 8.62 -6.51 12.54
CA TYR A 74 7.93 -6.67 11.28
C TYR A 74 6.96 -7.84 11.33
N VAL A 75 5.84 -7.73 10.62
CA VAL A 75 4.93 -8.86 10.43
C VAL A 75 4.85 -9.19 8.94
N ALA A 76 5.31 -10.40 8.60
CA ALA A 76 5.21 -10.97 7.26
C ALA A 76 3.93 -11.82 7.13
N TRP A 77 3.60 -12.21 5.88
CA TRP A 77 2.52 -13.18 5.61
C TRP A 77 1.15 -12.76 6.17
N GLN A 78 0.87 -11.47 6.08
CA GLN A 78 -0.28 -10.82 6.69
C GLN A 78 -1.24 -10.26 5.62
N PRO A 79 -2.55 -10.16 5.91
CA PRO A 79 -3.58 -9.95 4.88
C PRO A 79 -3.75 -8.51 4.40
N MET A 80 -3.16 -7.52 5.09
CA MET A 80 -3.33 -6.11 4.76
C MET A 80 -2.42 -5.67 3.61
N SER A 81 -3.01 -5.11 2.56
CA SER A 81 -2.28 -4.64 1.38
C SER A 81 -1.49 -3.36 1.64
N GLY A 82 -0.29 -3.30 1.08
CA GLY A 82 0.43 -2.05 0.82
C GLY A 82 0.14 -1.51 -0.58
N LEU A 83 0.82 -0.41 -0.95
CA LEU A 83 0.65 0.28 -2.23
C LEU A 83 0.76 -0.63 -3.46
N MET A 84 1.69 -1.61 -3.43
CA MET A 84 2.02 -2.49 -4.55
C MET A 84 1.76 -3.97 -4.24
N GLY A 85 0.81 -4.27 -3.35
CA GLY A 85 0.45 -5.65 -2.96
C GLY A 85 0.93 -6.00 -1.55
N ALA A 86 1.41 -7.24 -1.35
CA ALA A 86 1.83 -7.72 -0.05
C ALA A 86 2.98 -6.87 0.52
N THR A 87 2.92 -6.58 1.81
CA THR A 87 3.86 -5.68 2.49
C THR A 87 4.13 -6.15 3.92
N PHE A 88 5.24 -5.70 4.50
CA PHE A 88 5.50 -5.93 5.91
C PHE A 88 4.78 -4.87 6.73
N ALA A 89 3.95 -5.28 7.69
CA ALA A 89 3.58 -4.37 8.76
C ALA A 89 4.84 -4.09 9.59
N SER A 90 5.08 -2.85 10.03
CA SER A 90 6.28 -2.47 10.78
C SER A 90 5.89 -1.76 12.06
N PHE A 91 6.55 -2.07 13.17
CA PHE A 91 6.20 -1.58 14.50
C PHE A 91 7.42 -1.14 15.27
N ALA A 92 7.26 -0.06 16.03
CA ALA A 92 8.30 0.41 16.95
C ALA A 92 8.53 -0.57 18.09
N THR A 93 7.45 -1.19 18.59
CA THR A 93 7.49 -2.07 19.75
C THR A 93 7.11 -3.50 19.39
N ARG A 94 7.60 -4.45 20.20
CA ARG A 94 7.24 -5.87 20.06
C ARG A 94 5.76 -6.08 20.38
N THR A 95 5.25 -5.41 21.41
CA THR A 95 3.89 -5.56 21.91
C THR A 95 2.85 -5.19 20.86
N ASP A 96 3.06 -4.10 20.12
CA ASP A 96 2.15 -3.69 19.05
C ASP A 96 2.17 -4.69 17.89
N ALA A 97 3.35 -5.22 17.55
CA ALA A 97 3.49 -6.24 16.52
C ALA A 97 2.82 -7.57 16.91
N GLU A 98 2.95 -8.00 18.17
CA GLU A 98 2.28 -9.19 18.69
C GLU A 98 0.75 -9.01 18.71
N ALA A 99 0.27 -7.82 19.10
CA ALA A 99 -1.15 -7.49 19.03
C ALA A 99 -1.68 -7.54 17.59
N PHE A 100 -0.89 -7.05 16.62
CA PHE A 100 -1.22 -7.16 15.21
C PHE A 100 -1.29 -8.61 14.73
N VAL A 101 -0.29 -9.44 15.06
CA VAL A 101 -0.30 -10.88 14.73
C VAL A 101 -1.51 -11.58 15.33
N HIS A 102 -1.87 -11.25 16.57
CA HIS A 102 -3.07 -11.81 17.20
C HIS A 102 -4.36 -11.42 16.44
N ALA A 103 -4.44 -10.19 15.92
CA ALA A 103 -5.60 -9.70 15.20
C ALA A 103 -5.68 -10.19 13.74
N HIS A 104 -4.55 -10.29 13.05
CA HIS A 104 -4.48 -10.45 11.60
C HIS A 104 -3.73 -11.70 11.13
N GLY A 105 -3.10 -12.43 12.04
CA GLY A 105 -2.15 -13.48 11.70
C GLY A 105 -0.84 -12.94 11.16
N GLY A 106 -0.05 -13.85 10.59
CA GLY A 106 1.28 -13.58 10.05
C GLY A 106 2.40 -14.08 10.96
N GLU A 107 3.62 -13.66 10.64
CA GLU A 107 4.83 -14.06 11.36
C GLU A 107 5.62 -12.83 11.82
N LEU A 108 5.99 -12.81 13.10
CA LEU A 108 6.79 -11.76 13.69
C LEU A 108 8.27 -11.95 13.37
N LEU A 109 8.89 -10.91 12.81
CA LEU A 109 10.28 -10.90 12.35
C LEU A 109 11.04 -9.67 12.88
N ARG A 110 12.37 -9.76 12.89
CA ARG A 110 13.29 -8.64 13.08
C ARG A 110 13.92 -8.24 11.75
N PHE A 111 14.56 -7.08 11.73
CA PHE A 111 15.34 -6.63 10.56
C PHE A 111 16.38 -7.67 10.11
N SER A 112 17.01 -8.38 11.05
CA SER A 112 18.01 -9.43 10.78
C SER A 112 17.43 -10.70 10.14
N ASP A 113 16.12 -10.91 10.21
CA ASP A 113 15.45 -12.04 9.55
C ASP A 113 15.16 -11.76 8.07
N MET A 114 15.30 -10.53 7.62
CA MET A 114 14.95 -10.11 6.27
C MET A 114 15.98 -10.58 5.25
N THR A 115 15.52 -11.32 4.25
CA THR A 115 16.33 -11.81 3.13
C THR A 115 15.70 -11.44 1.79
N PRO A 116 16.50 -11.32 0.70
CA PRO A 116 15.94 -11.08 -0.63
C PRO A 116 14.90 -12.14 -1.04
N GLU A 117 15.12 -13.40 -0.66
CA GLU A 117 14.20 -14.51 -0.92
C GLU A 117 12.85 -14.31 -0.21
N LEU A 118 12.87 -13.93 1.06
CA LEU A 118 11.67 -13.62 1.84
C LEU A 118 10.88 -12.47 1.22
N VAL A 119 11.56 -11.38 0.83
CA VAL A 119 10.94 -10.23 0.16
C VAL A 119 10.30 -10.63 -1.17
N SER A 120 10.98 -11.48 -1.94
CA SER A 120 10.49 -11.96 -3.25
C SER A 120 9.22 -12.79 -3.12
N LEU A 121 9.22 -13.72 -2.14
CA LEU A 121 8.12 -14.65 -1.94
C LEU A 121 6.96 -14.09 -1.10
N LEU A 122 7.10 -12.89 -0.50
CA LEU A 122 6.11 -12.30 0.40
C LEU A 122 4.69 -12.30 -0.20
N GLY A 123 3.74 -12.79 0.59
CA GLY A 123 2.32 -12.92 0.25
C GLY A 123 1.39 -12.46 1.38
N PHE A 124 0.09 -12.69 1.20
CA PHE A 124 -0.98 -12.18 2.07
C PHE A 124 -1.41 -13.13 3.21
N GLU A 125 -0.84 -14.33 3.25
CA GLU A 125 -1.20 -15.36 4.20
C GLU A 125 0.01 -16.23 4.53
N CYS A 126 -0.09 -16.98 5.62
CA CYS A 126 0.93 -17.93 6.01
C CYS A 126 1.15 -18.96 4.88
N PRO A 127 2.41 -19.18 4.46
CA PRO A 127 2.75 -20.21 3.50
C PRO A 127 2.22 -21.59 3.91
N HIS A 128 1.60 -22.30 2.97
CA HIS A 128 1.15 -23.67 3.21
C HIS A 128 2.30 -24.67 2.99
N PRO A 129 2.26 -25.86 3.63
CA PRO A 129 3.23 -26.93 3.37
C PRO A 129 3.36 -27.22 1.86
N GLY A 130 4.60 -27.35 1.39
CA GLY A 130 4.92 -27.60 -0.02
C GLY A 130 5.05 -26.35 -0.91
N SER A 131 4.72 -25.16 -0.41
CA SER A 131 5.04 -23.91 -1.12
C SER A 131 6.52 -23.54 -0.95
N PRO A 132 7.15 -22.82 -1.91
CA PRO A 132 8.52 -22.34 -1.77
C PRO A 132 8.74 -21.49 -0.50
N ALA A 133 7.75 -20.65 -0.17
CA ALA A 133 7.80 -19.76 0.99
C ALA A 133 7.75 -20.50 2.34
N PHE A 134 7.25 -21.74 2.37
CA PHE A 134 7.11 -22.53 3.61
C PHE A 134 8.46 -22.79 4.29
N ALA A 135 9.55 -22.93 3.51
CA ALA A 135 10.88 -23.13 4.06
C ALA A 135 11.42 -21.92 4.84
N LEU A 136 10.84 -20.73 4.63
CA LEU A 136 11.25 -19.50 5.28
C LEU A 136 10.49 -19.22 6.59
N VAL A 137 9.39 -19.95 6.83
CA VAL A 137 8.51 -19.76 7.97
C VAL A 137 9.07 -20.48 9.19
N LYS A 138 9.15 -19.78 10.33
CA LYS A 138 9.49 -20.37 11.62
C LYS A 138 8.25 -20.59 12.47
N ALA A 139 7.38 -19.57 12.55
CA ALA A 139 6.22 -19.58 13.43
C ALA A 139 5.08 -18.67 12.93
N CYS A 140 4.65 -18.84 11.68
CA CYS A 140 3.52 -18.08 11.14
C CYS A 140 2.19 -18.57 11.73
N ALA A 141 1.37 -17.64 12.22
CA ALA A 141 0.04 -17.92 12.76
C ALA A 141 -1.04 -17.48 11.77
N ALA A 142 -1.99 -18.36 11.45
CA ALA A 142 -3.15 -17.98 10.64
C ALA A 142 -4.03 -16.95 11.38
N ALA A 143 -4.65 -16.05 10.64
CA ALA A 143 -5.59 -15.08 11.20
C ALA A 143 -6.76 -15.80 11.92
N PRO A 144 -7.26 -15.27 13.05
CA PRO A 144 -8.48 -15.78 13.64
C PRO A 144 -9.64 -15.66 12.64
N ARG A 145 -10.46 -16.71 12.55
CA ARG A 145 -11.54 -16.87 11.55
C ARG A 145 -12.56 -15.70 11.54
N SER A 146 -12.61 -14.89 12.59
CA SER A 146 -13.47 -13.70 12.73
C SER A 146 -12.89 -12.41 12.14
N ALA A 147 -11.60 -12.39 11.76
CA ALA A 147 -10.91 -11.20 11.25
C ALA A 147 -10.92 -11.08 9.72
N MET A 148 -11.49 -12.06 9.02
CA MET A 148 -11.68 -11.99 7.58
C MET A 148 -12.74 -10.91 7.28
N PRO A 149 -12.42 -9.82 6.57
CA PRO A 149 -13.48 -8.97 6.03
C PRO A 149 -14.38 -9.87 5.17
N PRO A 150 -15.72 -9.69 5.20
CA PRO A 150 -16.60 -10.50 4.38
C PRO A 150 -16.11 -10.43 2.94
N ALA A 151 -16.00 -11.59 2.31
CA ALA A 151 -15.71 -11.68 0.88
C ALA A 151 -16.61 -10.67 0.17
N ALA A 152 -16.01 -9.77 -0.62
CA ALA A 152 -16.77 -8.82 -1.41
C ALA A 152 -17.86 -9.61 -2.15
N THR A 153 -19.11 -9.37 -1.76
CA THR A 153 -20.28 -10.04 -2.33
C THR A 153 -20.25 -9.80 -3.83
N PRO A 154 -20.30 -10.84 -4.68
CA PRO A 154 -20.45 -10.65 -6.11
C PRO A 154 -21.88 -10.15 -6.36
N GLY A 155 -22.07 -8.84 -6.34
CA GLY A 155 -23.42 -8.29 -6.32
C GLY A 155 -23.50 -6.77 -6.45
N GLU A 156 -22.79 -6.17 -7.39
CA GLU A 156 -23.00 -4.75 -7.75
C GLU A 156 -22.81 -4.45 -9.25
N HIS A 157 -23.14 -5.40 -10.12
CA HIS A 157 -23.17 -5.18 -11.58
C HIS A 157 -24.57 -5.20 -12.21
N ALA A 158 -25.65 -5.26 -11.42
CA ALA A 158 -27.00 -5.40 -11.99
C ALA A 158 -27.79 -4.09 -12.13
N GLU A 159 -27.46 -3.01 -11.40
CA GLU A 159 -28.37 -1.85 -11.33
C GLU A 159 -28.04 -0.71 -12.30
N VAL A 160 -26.83 -0.66 -12.86
CA VAL A 160 -26.44 0.40 -13.81
C VAL A 160 -27.04 0.19 -15.22
N LEU A 161 -27.52 -1.01 -15.54
CA LEU A 161 -28.05 -1.31 -16.89
C LEU A 161 -29.56 -1.02 -17.08
N GLN A 162 -30.33 -0.79 -16.01
CA GLN A 162 -31.77 -0.58 -16.10
C GLN A 162 -32.20 0.89 -16.20
N ALA A 163 -31.34 1.84 -15.81
CA ALA A 163 -31.63 3.28 -15.90
C ALA A 163 -31.54 3.87 -17.33
N ARG A 164 -31.13 3.10 -18.34
CA ARG A 164 -31.02 3.56 -19.74
C ARG A 164 -32.25 3.32 -20.62
N ARG A 165 -33.37 2.83 -20.07
CA ARG A 165 -34.56 2.44 -20.88
C ARG A 165 -35.74 3.42 -20.86
N SER A 166 -35.60 4.64 -20.37
CA SER A 166 -36.74 5.56 -20.26
C SER A 166 -36.42 6.97 -20.72
N VAL A 167 -36.35 7.18 -22.04
CA VAL A 167 -36.61 8.49 -22.66
C VAL A 167 -37.36 8.25 -23.98
N PRO A 168 -38.62 8.69 -24.14
CA PRO A 168 -39.28 8.75 -25.44
C PRO A 168 -38.75 9.95 -26.23
N GLY A 169 -38.39 9.74 -27.50
CA GLY A 169 -37.99 10.80 -28.41
C GLY A 169 -39.19 11.45 -29.10
N GLU A 170 -39.30 12.77 -29.00
CA GLU A 170 -40.08 13.60 -29.93
C GLU A 170 -39.10 14.25 -30.92
N MET A 171 -39.29 13.98 -32.22
CA MET A 171 -38.69 14.74 -33.31
C MET A 171 -39.73 15.71 -33.87
N GLY A 172 -39.39 17.01 -33.89
CA GLY A 172 -40.21 18.07 -34.50
C GLY A 172 -39.35 19.17 -35.10
N GLN A 173 -39.32 19.20 -36.44
CA GLN A 173 -38.58 20.04 -37.39
C GLN A 173 -38.69 21.57 -37.20
N GLY A 174 -37.71 22.35 -37.71
CA GLY A 174 -37.98 23.74 -38.11
C GLY A 174 -36.81 24.73 -38.33
N LYS A 175 -36.15 24.63 -39.49
CA LYS A 175 -35.74 25.72 -40.43
C LYS A 175 -34.89 26.96 -40.01
N HIS A 176 -33.93 27.23 -40.90
CA HIS A 176 -33.46 28.51 -41.47
C HIS A 176 -32.31 29.33 -40.81
N MET A 177 -31.22 29.44 -41.58
CA MET A 177 -30.16 30.48 -41.60
C MET A 177 -30.70 31.77 -42.29
N PRO A 178 -29.99 32.94 -42.44
CA PRO A 178 -28.64 33.35 -42.02
C PRO A 178 -28.56 34.84 -41.48
N PRO A 179 -27.52 35.69 -41.73
CA PRO A 179 -26.64 36.28 -40.70
C PRO A 179 -26.69 37.84 -40.58
N SER A 180 -26.05 38.44 -39.56
CA SER A 180 -25.50 39.83 -39.54
C SER A 180 -24.84 40.10 -38.17
N MET A 181 -23.53 40.29 -38.07
CA MET A 181 -22.81 41.58 -38.04
C MET A 181 -23.50 42.71 -37.25
N LEU A 182 -22.82 43.20 -36.21
CA LEU A 182 -22.68 44.59 -35.70
C LEU A 182 -21.96 44.48 -34.34
N SER A 183 -20.66 44.78 -34.24
CA SER A 183 -20.07 46.10 -33.99
C SER A 183 -20.51 46.77 -32.69
N GLY A 184 -19.56 47.00 -31.77
CA GLY A 184 -19.71 47.84 -30.57
C GLY A 184 -18.70 47.43 -29.48
N LYS A 185 -17.45 47.92 -29.53
CA LYS A 185 -16.93 49.03 -28.70
C LYS A 185 -17.20 48.83 -27.19
N ASN A 186 -16.22 48.37 -26.40
CA ASN A 186 -15.22 49.16 -25.63
C ASN A 186 -15.82 49.81 -24.36
N PRO A 187 -15.01 50.29 -23.39
CA PRO A 187 -14.00 49.64 -22.56
C PRO A 187 -14.35 49.71 -21.05
N TYR A 188 -13.63 48.97 -20.20
CA TYR A 188 -12.81 49.48 -19.10
C TYR A 188 -11.94 48.34 -18.57
#